data_AF-A0A3B8JFL7-F1
#
_entry.id   AF-A0A3B8JFL7-F1
#
_cell.length_a   1.000
_cell.length_b   1.000
_cell.length_c   1.000
_cell.angle_alpha   90.00
_cell.angle_beta   90.00
_cell.angle_gamma   90.00
#
_symmetry.space_group_name_H-M   'P 1'
#
loop_
_entity.id
_entity.type
_entity.pdbx_description
1 polymer ?
#
loop_
_entity_poly.entity_id
_entity_poly.type
_entity_poly.pdbx_seq_one_letter_code
_entity_poly.pdbx_strand_id
1 'polypeptide(L)'
;LKCEHGVYLTPINVLVLAAGLIPTWGRVIAESIQAQMLEWLRCAEFTCDRAALLATQNPRVVMSVLMKLAGGSPTLAPQLNLDAFIAQARAYDAVSDNELGELLKSAQTAGLTHPVPVLRAREIDQWASSQTYQSLLQCQQNGYNGKVATQGGWRNW
;
A
#
# COMPACT_ATOMS: atom_id res chain seq x y z
N LEU A 1 13.58 4.58 -0.37
CA LEU A 1 12.19 5.10 -0.40
C LEU A 1 11.77 5.39 1.04
N LYS A 2 12.04 6.60 1.56
CA LYS A 2 11.48 7.04 2.85
C LYS A 2 10.10 7.63 2.57
N CYS A 3 9.08 6.89 2.95
CA CYS A 3 7.70 7.33 2.86
C CYS A 3 7.43 8.13 4.14
N GLU A 4 7.70 9.45 4.14
CA GLU A 4 7.52 10.39 5.27
C GLU A 4 6.03 10.59 5.67
N HIS A 5 5.16 9.59 5.47
CA HIS A 5 3.73 9.68 5.73
C HIS A 5 3.43 9.86 7.22
N GLY A 6 4.25 9.26 8.10
CA GLY A 6 4.12 9.42 9.55
C GLY A 6 4.40 10.84 10.05
N VAL A 7 5.21 11.63 9.34
CA VAL A 7 5.54 13.01 9.76
C VAL A 7 4.32 13.92 9.67
N TYR A 8 3.45 13.70 8.68
CA TYR A 8 2.25 14.52 8.47
C TYR A 8 1.06 14.07 9.32
N LEU A 9 1.07 12.86 9.90
CA LEU A 9 -0.01 12.41 10.78
C LEU A 9 -0.14 13.27 12.04
N THR A 10 0.99 13.66 12.63
CA THR A 10 1.02 14.49 13.85
C THR A 10 0.37 15.87 13.62
N PRO A 11 0.78 16.68 12.62
CA PRO A 11 0.12 17.97 12.37
C PRO A 11 -1.33 17.82 11.93
N ILE A 12 -1.71 16.78 11.18
CA ILE A 12 -3.11 16.56 10.80
C ILE A 12 -3.98 16.24 12.02
N ASN A 13 -3.51 15.40 12.95
CA ASN A 13 -4.24 15.11 14.19
C ASN A 13 -4.45 16.39 15.04
N VAL A 14 -3.44 17.26 15.10
CA VAL A 14 -3.56 18.57 15.75
C VAL A 14 -4.57 19.46 15.04
N LEU A 15 -4.60 19.43 13.70
CA LEU A 15 -5.56 20.19 12.88
C LEU A 15 -7.01 19.71 13.13
N VAL A 16 -7.23 18.40 13.25
CA VAL A 16 -8.54 17.80 13.57
C VAL A 16 -9.01 18.23 14.96
N LEU A 17 -8.11 18.20 15.96
CA LEU A 17 -8.40 18.69 17.31
C LEU A 17 -8.75 20.18 17.31
N ALA A 18 -8.01 21.00 16.55
CA ALA A 18 -8.26 22.43 16.42
C ALA A 18 -9.58 22.74 15.70
N ALA A 19 -9.92 21.97 14.66
CA ALA A 19 -11.19 22.10 13.93
C ALA A 19 -12.38 21.84 14.86
N GLY A 20 -12.28 20.90 15.80
CA GLY A 20 -13.31 20.62 16.81
C GLY A 20 -13.63 21.79 17.75
N LEU A 21 -12.76 22.82 17.84
CA LEU A 21 -13.00 24.03 18.63
C LEU A 21 -13.91 25.05 17.91
N ILE A 22 -14.17 24.88 16.61
CA ILE A 22 -15.01 25.79 15.83
C ILE A 22 -16.49 25.40 16.04
N PRO A 23 -17.33 26.29 16.60
CA PRO A 23 -18.75 26.01 16.76
C PRO A 23 -19.44 25.79 15.40
N THR A 24 -20.50 24.97 15.40
CA THR A 24 -21.43 24.77 14.28
C THR A 24 -20.89 23.98 13.08
N TRP A 25 -19.67 24.28 12.58
CA TRP A 25 -19.08 23.65 11.38
C TRP A 25 -17.81 22.85 11.67
N GLY A 26 -17.20 23.04 12.84
CA GLY A 26 -15.92 22.41 13.20
C GLY A 26 -15.93 20.88 13.14
N ARG A 27 -17.05 20.27 13.52
CA ARG A 27 -17.23 18.81 13.45
C ARG A 27 -17.21 18.28 12.00
N VAL A 28 -17.90 18.94 11.08
CA VAL A 28 -17.94 18.52 9.66
C VAL A 28 -16.56 18.69 9.01
N ILE A 29 -15.85 19.76 9.38
CA ILE A 29 -14.49 20.01 8.92
C ILE A 29 -13.53 18.94 9.48
N ALA A 30 -13.62 18.62 10.77
CA ALA A 30 -12.82 17.58 11.40
C ALA A 30 -13.06 16.20 10.77
N GLU A 31 -14.33 15.81 10.55
CA GLU A 31 -14.69 14.54 9.92
C GLU A 31 -14.19 14.46 8.46
N SER A 32 -14.25 15.55 7.69
CA SER A 32 -13.75 15.57 6.31
C SER A 32 -12.22 15.47 6.23
N ILE A 33 -11.49 16.18 7.10
CA ILE A 33 -10.02 16.07 7.20
C ILE A 33 -9.62 14.65 7.61
N GLN A 34 -10.32 14.06 8.57
CA GLN A 34 -10.05 12.70 9.03
C GLN A 34 -10.28 11.66 7.92
N ALA A 35 -11.38 11.78 7.15
CA ALA A 35 -11.65 10.90 6.02
C ALA A 35 -10.55 10.98 4.95
N GLN A 36 -10.11 12.20 4.63
CA GLN A 36 -9.02 12.40 3.66
C GLN A 36 -7.68 11.86 4.17
N MET A 37 -7.42 11.95 5.48
CA MET A 37 -6.25 11.37 6.12
C MET A 37 -6.25 9.84 6.00
N LEU A 38 -7.39 9.19 6.24
CA LEU A 38 -7.54 7.74 6.10
C LEU A 38 -7.37 7.29 4.64
N GLU A 39 -7.91 8.04 3.68
CA GLU A 39 -7.67 7.79 2.25
C GLU A 39 -6.17 7.89 1.92
N TRP A 40 -5.52 8.95 2.39
CA TRP A 40 -4.10 9.14 2.16
C TRP A 40 -3.24 8.02 2.78
N LEU A 41 -3.61 7.55 3.98
CA LEU A 41 -2.94 6.43 4.63
C LEU A 41 -3.11 5.12 3.84
N ARG A 42 -4.30 4.89 3.26
CA ARG A 42 -4.55 3.75 2.35
C ARG A 42 -3.68 3.83 1.09
N CYS A 43 -3.52 5.01 0.51
CA CYS A 43 -2.59 5.24 -0.61
C CYS A 43 -1.11 5.00 -0.23
N ALA A 44 -0.73 5.32 1.00
CA ALA A 44 0.62 5.11 1.52
C ALA A 44 0.99 3.62 1.55
N GLU A 45 0.03 2.74 1.92
CA GLU A 45 0.23 1.29 1.95
C GLU A 45 0.57 0.73 0.57
N PHE A 46 -0.14 1.16 -0.48
CA PHE A 46 0.17 0.74 -1.87
C PHE A 46 1.56 1.21 -2.30
N THR A 47 2.01 2.39 -1.86
CA THR A 47 3.37 2.86 -2.13
C THR A 47 4.41 2.00 -1.41
N CYS A 48 4.14 1.59 -0.16
CA CYS A 48 4.99 0.68 0.59
C CYS A 48 5.08 -0.70 -0.08
N ASP A 49 3.96 -1.24 -0.55
CA ASP A 49 3.90 -2.53 -1.25
C ASP A 49 4.70 -2.51 -2.56
N ARG A 50 4.60 -1.43 -3.33
CA ARG A 50 5.39 -1.24 -4.55
C ARG A 50 6.89 -1.16 -4.22
N ALA A 51 7.26 -0.48 -3.16
CA ALA A 51 8.65 -0.44 -2.69
C ALA A 51 9.16 -1.84 -2.27
N ALA A 52 8.33 -2.62 -1.57
CA ALA A 52 8.64 -3.99 -1.18
C ALA A 52 8.81 -4.90 -2.41
N LEU A 53 7.99 -4.73 -3.45
CA LEU A 53 8.12 -5.46 -4.70
C LEU A 53 9.38 -5.07 -5.49
N LEU A 54 9.80 -3.80 -5.48
CA LEU A 54 11.08 -3.40 -6.08
C LEU A 54 12.27 -4.03 -5.35
N ALA A 55 12.20 -4.12 -4.01
CA ALA A 55 13.27 -4.70 -3.20
C ALA A 55 13.36 -6.23 -3.33
N THR A 56 12.22 -6.91 -3.42
CA THR A 56 12.16 -8.39 -3.49
C THR A 56 12.20 -8.93 -4.91
N GLN A 57 11.82 -8.13 -5.92
CA GLN A 57 11.68 -8.52 -7.32
C GLN A 57 10.80 -9.76 -7.56
N ASN A 58 10.00 -10.16 -6.56
CA ASN A 58 9.17 -11.35 -6.62
C ASN A 58 7.79 -11.04 -6.03
N PRO A 59 6.74 -10.90 -6.88
CA PRO A 59 5.39 -10.56 -6.43
C PRO A 59 4.79 -11.62 -5.51
N ARG A 60 5.08 -12.91 -5.74
CA ARG A 60 4.58 -14.00 -4.88
C ARG A 60 5.10 -13.90 -3.45
N VAL A 61 6.32 -13.42 -3.24
CA VAL A 61 6.87 -13.22 -1.89
C VAL A 61 6.08 -12.13 -1.16
N VAL A 62 5.87 -10.97 -1.78
CA VAL A 62 5.12 -9.86 -1.16
C VAL A 62 3.67 -10.28 -0.87
N MET A 63 2.99 -10.93 -1.81
CA MET A 63 1.64 -11.46 -1.60
C MET A 63 1.57 -12.50 -0.47
N SER A 64 2.58 -13.37 -0.34
CA SER A 64 2.63 -14.36 0.75
C SER A 64 2.78 -13.70 2.11
N VAL A 65 3.50 -12.58 2.20
CA VAL A 65 3.62 -11.79 3.42
C VAL A 65 2.28 -11.15 3.77
N LEU A 66 1.62 -10.52 2.79
CA LEU A 66 0.28 -9.94 3.00
C LEU A 66 -0.74 -10.98 3.44
N MET A 67 -0.73 -12.17 2.83
CA MET A 67 -1.59 -13.29 3.21
C MET A 67 -1.35 -13.74 4.65
N LYS A 68 -0.08 -13.89 5.05
CA LYS A 68 0.28 -14.29 6.42
C LYS A 68 -0.06 -13.22 7.46
N LEU A 69 0.14 -11.94 7.13
CA LEU A 69 -0.25 -10.81 7.99
C LEU A 69 -1.77 -10.76 8.15
N ALA A 70 -2.52 -11.00 7.09
CA ALA A 70 -3.98 -11.07 7.12
C ALA A 70 -4.50 -12.27 7.94
N GLY A 71 -3.83 -13.42 7.83
CA GLY A 71 -4.18 -14.62 8.58
C GLY A 71 -3.89 -14.54 10.08
N GLY A 72 -3.02 -13.62 10.51
CA GLY A 72 -2.84 -13.21 11.91
C GLY A 72 -2.30 -14.25 12.88
N SER A 73 -2.13 -15.51 12.46
CA SER A 73 -1.71 -16.61 13.34
C SER A 73 -0.56 -17.44 12.73
N PRO A 74 0.55 -17.63 13.48
CA PRO A 74 1.63 -18.52 13.09
C PRO A 74 1.20 -19.98 12.89
N THR A 75 0.12 -20.42 13.56
CA THR A 75 -0.40 -21.80 13.45
C THR A 75 -1.25 -22.01 12.20
N LEU A 76 -1.89 -20.95 11.71
CA LEU A 76 -2.68 -20.97 10.48
C LEU A 76 -1.82 -20.69 9.24
N ALA A 77 -0.69 -19.99 9.39
CA ALA A 77 0.23 -19.66 8.29
C ALA A 77 0.63 -20.83 7.37
N PRO A 78 0.86 -22.08 7.85
CA PRO A 78 1.16 -23.23 6.99
C PRO A 78 -0.05 -23.77 6.22
N GLN A 79 -1.27 -23.48 6.68
CA GLN A 79 -2.52 -23.94 6.08
C GLN A 79 -3.06 -22.97 5.03
N LEU A 80 -2.49 -21.76 4.94
CA LEU A 80 -2.89 -20.73 3.98
C LEU A 80 -2.40 -21.08 2.57
N ASN A 81 -3.32 -21.03 1.60
CA ASN A 81 -3.03 -21.29 0.20
C ASN A 81 -2.90 -19.95 -0.57
N LEU A 82 -1.69 -19.69 -1.08
CA LEU A 82 -1.39 -18.47 -1.82
C LEU A 82 -2.16 -18.37 -3.14
N ASP A 83 -2.31 -19.47 -3.88
CA ASP A 83 -3.01 -19.46 -5.16
C ASP A 83 -4.51 -19.20 -4.96
N ALA A 84 -5.10 -19.73 -3.88
CA ALA A 84 -6.48 -19.42 -3.50
C ALA A 84 -6.66 -17.94 -3.10
N PHE A 85 -5.68 -17.38 -2.39
CA PHE A 85 -5.69 -15.95 -2.02
C PHE A 85 -5.58 -15.03 -3.25
N ILE A 86 -4.75 -15.39 -4.22
CA ILE A 86 -4.66 -14.67 -5.51
C ILE A 86 -5.96 -14.82 -6.31
N ALA A 87 -6.54 -16.01 -6.35
CA ALA A 87 -7.83 -16.23 -7.01
C ALA A 87 -8.94 -15.39 -6.37
N GLN A 88 -8.96 -15.29 -5.04
CA GLN A 88 -9.87 -14.41 -4.29
C GLN A 88 -9.63 -12.93 -4.65
N ALA A 89 -8.37 -12.50 -4.77
CA ALA A 89 -8.01 -11.15 -5.16
C ALA A 89 -8.52 -10.78 -6.56
N ARG A 90 -8.48 -11.72 -7.51
CA ARG A 90 -9.04 -11.55 -8.87
C ARG A 90 -10.56 -11.60 -8.90
N ALA A 91 -11.18 -12.49 -8.13
CA ALA A 91 -12.63 -12.58 -8.02
C ALA A 91 -13.24 -11.30 -7.41
N TYR A 92 -12.49 -10.60 -6.55
CA TYR A 92 -12.91 -9.33 -5.98
C TYR A 92 -13.10 -8.22 -7.03
N ASP A 93 -12.39 -8.27 -8.17
CA ASP A 93 -12.58 -7.31 -9.28
C ASP A 93 -13.92 -7.50 -9.99
N ALA A 94 -14.35 -8.75 -10.17
CA ALA A 94 -15.64 -9.05 -10.81
C ALA A 94 -16.85 -8.58 -9.98
N VAL A 95 -16.66 -8.36 -8.68
CA VAL A 95 -17.72 -7.81 -7.80
C VAL A 95 -17.86 -6.28 -7.95
N SER A 96 -16.84 -5.60 -8.48
CA SER A 96 -16.83 -4.14 -8.69
C SER A 96 -17.37 -3.66 -10.04
N ASP A 97 -17.87 -4.56 -10.90
CA ASP A 97 -18.39 -4.19 -12.24
C ASP A 97 -19.64 -3.29 -12.20
N ASN A 98 -20.24 -3.07 -11.02
CA ASN A 98 -21.39 -2.18 -10.82
C ASN A 98 -21.02 -0.98 -9.94
N GLU A 99 -21.49 0.23 -10.27
CA GLU A 99 -21.26 1.46 -9.49
C GLU A 99 -21.67 1.33 -8.01
N LEU A 100 -22.73 0.57 -7.73
CA LEU A 100 -23.17 0.26 -6.37
C LEU A 100 -22.17 -0.63 -5.61
N GLY A 101 -21.44 -1.49 -6.32
CA GLY A 101 -20.38 -2.33 -5.75
C GLY A 101 -19.17 -1.51 -5.31
N GLU A 102 -18.74 -0.53 -6.12
CA GLU A 102 -17.67 0.41 -5.77
C GLU A 102 -18.09 1.36 -4.63
N LEU A 103 -19.35 1.80 -4.60
CA LEU A 103 -19.88 2.59 -3.48
C LEU A 103 -19.91 1.80 -2.17
N LEU A 104 -20.35 0.53 -2.21
CA LEU A 104 -20.39 -0.33 -1.04
C LEU A 104 -18.98 -0.65 -0.52
N LYS A 105 -18.04 -0.90 -1.44
CA LYS A 105 -16.63 -1.16 -1.14
C LYS A 105 -15.93 0.06 -0.56
N SER A 106 -16.16 1.24 -1.12
CA SER A 106 -15.63 2.50 -0.55
C SER A 106 -16.23 2.78 0.82
N ALA A 107 -17.54 2.56 1.02
CA ALA A 107 -18.20 2.72 2.32
C ALA A 107 -17.65 1.74 3.39
N GLN A 108 -17.41 0.48 3.04
CA GLN A 108 -16.82 -0.50 3.94
C GLN A 108 -15.34 -0.21 4.26
N THR A 109 -14.62 0.41 3.32
CA THR A 109 -13.19 0.73 3.48
C THR A 109 -12.96 2.10 4.14
N ALA A 110 -13.97 2.98 4.16
CA ALA A 110 -13.87 4.35 4.68
C ALA A 110 -13.47 4.43 6.16
N GLY A 111 -13.85 3.45 6.98
CA GLY A 111 -13.50 3.37 8.40
C GLY A 111 -12.22 2.59 8.70
N LEU A 112 -11.57 1.99 7.69
CA LEU A 112 -10.39 1.15 7.89
C LEU A 112 -9.12 1.99 7.71
N THR A 113 -8.18 1.82 8.64
CA THR A 113 -6.84 2.45 8.57
C THR A 113 -5.95 1.84 7.49
N HIS A 114 -6.20 0.58 7.12
CA HIS A 114 -5.49 -0.12 6.06
C HIS A 114 -6.48 -0.72 5.06
N PRO A 115 -6.15 -0.73 3.76
CA PRO A 115 -6.99 -1.36 2.76
C PRO A 115 -7.00 -2.89 2.97
N VAL A 116 -8.09 -3.52 2.54
CA VAL A 116 -8.29 -4.97 2.67
C VAL A 116 -7.07 -5.71 2.07
N PRO A 117 -6.45 -6.68 2.76
CA PRO A 117 -5.22 -7.33 2.28
C PRO A 117 -5.33 -7.95 0.88
N VAL A 118 -6.53 -8.40 0.53
CA VAL A 118 -6.88 -8.94 -0.81
C VAL A 118 -6.70 -7.89 -1.91
N LEU A 119 -7.11 -6.63 -1.66
CA LEU A 119 -6.93 -5.52 -2.60
C LEU A 119 -5.47 -5.13 -2.78
N ARG A 120 -4.68 -5.19 -1.71
CA ARG A 120 -3.24 -4.94 -1.76
C ARG A 120 -2.52 -6.01 -2.59
N ALA A 121 -2.88 -7.28 -2.39
CA ALA A 121 -2.34 -8.38 -3.18
C ALA A 121 -2.69 -8.24 -4.67
N ARG A 122 -3.93 -7.85 -4.99
CA ARG A 122 -4.35 -7.52 -6.35
C ARG A 122 -3.49 -6.42 -6.98
N GLU A 123 -3.32 -5.30 -6.27
CA GLU A 123 -2.54 -4.15 -6.78
C GLU A 123 -1.09 -4.55 -7.08
N ILE A 124 -0.49 -5.42 -6.26
CA ILE A 124 0.85 -5.97 -6.52
C ILE A 124 0.85 -6.85 -7.78
N ASP A 125 -0.15 -7.71 -7.98
CA ASP A 125 -0.27 -8.57 -9.18
C ASP A 125 -0.33 -7.71 -10.44
N GLN A 126 -1.20 -6.70 -10.41
CA GLN A 126 -1.39 -5.77 -11.52
C GLN A 126 -0.12 -4.95 -11.79
N TRP A 127 0.49 -4.38 -10.75
CA TRP A 127 1.66 -3.53 -10.92
C TRP A 127 2.89 -4.32 -11.39
N ALA A 128 3.09 -5.55 -10.90
CA ALA A 128 4.17 -6.43 -11.36
C ALA A 128 4.07 -6.75 -12.88
N SER A 129 2.84 -6.84 -13.39
CA SER A 129 2.57 -7.05 -14.82
C SER A 129 2.69 -5.78 -15.68
N SER A 130 2.78 -4.61 -15.05
CA SER A 130 2.75 -3.32 -15.76
C SER A 130 4.05 -3.00 -16.49
N GLN A 131 3.94 -2.30 -17.62
CA GLN A 131 5.11 -1.81 -18.36
C GLN A 131 5.96 -0.84 -17.51
N THR A 132 5.33 -0.04 -16.65
CA THR A 132 6.02 0.90 -15.75
C THR A 132 6.98 0.18 -14.82
N TYR A 133 6.56 -0.96 -14.24
CA TYR A 133 7.42 -1.77 -13.39
C TYR A 133 8.63 -2.33 -14.16
N GLN A 134 8.39 -2.87 -15.37
CA GLN A 134 9.45 -3.39 -16.23
C GLN A 134 10.47 -2.31 -16.62
N SER A 135 9.99 -1.11 -16.98
CA SER A 135 10.85 0.03 -17.28
C SER A 135 11.70 0.48 -16.08
N LEU A 136 11.16 0.45 -14.86
CA LEU A 136 11.93 0.77 -13.65
C LEU A 136 13.06 -0.23 -13.40
N LEU A 137 12.81 -1.53 -13.57
CA LEU A 137 13.84 -2.56 -13.44
C LEU A 137 14.93 -2.43 -14.51
N GLN A 138 14.55 -2.13 -15.75
CA GLN A 138 15.49 -1.95 -16.86
C GLN A 138 16.37 -0.71 -16.67
N CYS A 139 15.80 0.42 -16.22
CA CYS A 139 16.55 1.62 -15.86
C CYS A 139 17.56 1.35 -14.73
N GLN A 140 17.19 0.54 -13.73
CA GLN A 140 18.12 0.13 -12.67
C GLN A 140 19.31 -0.64 -13.25
N GLN A 141 19.09 -1.63 -14.12
CA GLN A 141 20.17 -2.39 -14.75
C GLN A 141 21.12 -1.51 -15.58
N ASN A 142 20.58 -0.58 -16.36
CA ASN A 142 21.39 0.33 -17.18
C ASN A 142 22.19 1.34 -16.33
N GLY A 143 21.63 1.82 -15.21
CA GLY A 143 22.31 2.75 -14.31
C GLY A 143 23.50 2.15 -13.56
N TYR A 144 23.41 0.87 -13.16
CA TYR A 144 24.54 0.15 -12.53
C TYR A 144 25.65 -0.19 -13.52
N ASN A 145 25.31 -0.63 -14.74
CA ASN A 145 26.32 -0.95 -15.75
C ASN A 145 27.09 0.27 -16.28
N GLY A 146 26.53 1.49 -16.16
CA GLY A 146 27.18 2.72 -16.63
C GLY A 146 28.15 3.39 -15.65
N LYS A 147 28.21 2.99 -14.37
CA LYS A 147 28.95 3.72 -13.32
C LYS A 147 29.73 2.85 -12.33
N VAL A 148 30.35 1.78 -12.78
CA VAL A 148 31.36 1.09 -11.95
C VAL A 148 32.69 1.00 -12.69
N ALA A 149 33.37 2.15 -12.78
CA ALA A 149 34.82 2.12 -12.70
C ALA A 149 35.14 1.88 -11.21
N THR A 150 35.55 0.67 -10.88
CA THR A 150 36.02 0.24 -9.57
C THR A 150 37.21 1.11 -9.12
N GLN A 151 36.95 2.21 -8.42
CA GLN A 151 37.91 2.74 -7.46
C GLN A 151 37.52 2.23 -6.08
N GLY A 152 38.05 1.04 -5.76
CA GLY A 152 38.00 0.47 -4.42
C GLY A 152 38.82 1.34 -3.47
N GLY A 153 38.14 2.11 -2.64
CA GLY A 153 38.72 2.80 -1.50
C GLY A 153 37.77 2.70 -0.34
N TRP A 154 38.08 1.83 0.62
CA TRP A 154 37.37 1.72 1.89
C TRP A 154 37.37 3.09 2.58
N ARG A 155 36.21 3.75 2.64
CA ARG A 155 36.03 4.96 3.45
C ARG A 155 35.67 4.50 4.85
N ASN A 156 36.67 4.52 5.73
CA ASN A 156 36.53 4.31 7.16
C ASN A 156 35.48 5.28 7.73
N TRP A 157 34.40 4.72 8.24
CA TRP A 157 33.62 5.23 9.38
C TRP A 157 33.18 4.02 10.18
#